data_AF-A0A7J9SUX7-F1
#
_entry.id   AF-A0A7J9SUX7-F1
#
_cell.length_a   1.000
_cell.length_b   1.000
_cell.length_c   1.000
_cell.angle_alpha   90.00
_cell.angle_beta   90.00
_cell.angle_gamma   90.00
#
_symmetry.space_group_name_H-M   'P 1'
#
loop_
_entity.id
_entity.type
_entity.pdbx_description
1 polymer ?
#
loop_
_entity_poly.entity_id
_entity_poly.type
_entity_poly.pdbx_seq_one_letter_code
_entity_poly.pdbx_strand_id
1 'polypeptide(L)'
;MTLVIDAHNHLGGPDKGDGMSQSAGDIIARMDAAGIHKAVVFPFNDEDQGISFSRSNDQIYSEVARNPDRLIGFGRLDPNQGE
;
A
#
# COMPACT_ATOMS: atom_id res chain seq x y z
N MET A 1 -5.38 -8.70 24.61
CA MET A 1 -6.11 -8.48 23.35
C MET A 1 -5.28 -9.07 22.23
N THR A 2 -5.93 -9.65 21.22
CA THR A 2 -5.25 -10.28 20.09
C THR A 2 -4.92 -9.24 19.02
N LEU A 3 -3.66 -9.19 18.58
CA LEU A 3 -3.25 -8.37 17.44
C LEU A 3 -3.84 -8.95 16.15
N VAL A 4 -4.50 -8.11 15.35
CA VAL A 4 -5.07 -8.48 14.04
C VAL A 4 -4.42 -7.63 12.96
N ILE A 5 -3.86 -8.28 11.95
CA ILE A 5 -3.18 -7.65 10.82
C ILE A 5 -3.88 -8.07 9.54
N ASP A 6 -4.29 -7.08 8.73
CA ASP A 6 -4.73 -7.33 7.36
C ASP A 6 -3.50 -7.50 6.46
N ALA A 7 -3.43 -8.63 5.76
CA ALA A 7 -2.29 -8.98 4.94
C ALA A 7 -2.34 -8.42 3.51
N HIS A 8 -3.45 -7.80 3.08
CA HIS A 8 -3.63 -7.39 1.68
C HIS A 8 -4.43 -6.10 1.52
N ASN A 9 -3.74 -4.96 1.40
CA ASN A 9 -4.34 -3.70 0.96
C ASN A 9 -3.51 -3.07 -0.18
N HIS A 10 -4.22 -2.48 -1.14
CA HIS A 10 -3.62 -1.66 -2.18
C HIS A 10 -3.70 -0.18 -1.77
N LEU A 11 -2.59 0.53 -1.86
CA LEU A 11 -2.49 1.95 -1.52
C LEU A 11 -1.99 2.73 -2.73
N GLY A 12 -2.58 3.89 -2.99
CA GLY A 12 -2.25 4.73 -4.15
C GLY A 12 -3.33 4.66 -5.22
N GLY A 13 -2.93 4.43 -6.47
CA GLY A 13 -3.78 4.51 -7.65
C GLY A 13 -3.61 5.84 -8.42
N PRO A 14 -4.31 6.00 -9.56
CA PRO A 14 -5.34 5.09 -10.07
C PRO A 14 -4.78 3.78 -10.63
N ASP A 15 -5.49 2.68 -10.38
CA ASP A 15 -5.20 1.39 -10.99
C ASP A 15 -5.46 1.43 -12.51
N LYS A 16 -4.53 0.89 -13.31
CA LYS A 16 -4.64 0.82 -14.78
C LYS A 16 -5.86 0.04 -15.28
N GLY A 17 -6.40 -0.88 -14.49
CA GLY A 17 -7.50 -1.77 -14.89
C GLY A 17 -8.87 -1.16 -14.69
N ASP A 18 -9.14 -0.62 -13.49
CA ASP A 18 -10.47 -0.16 -13.08
C ASP A 18 -10.51 1.30 -12.59
N GLY A 19 -9.37 1.99 -12.55
CA GLY A 19 -9.26 3.38 -12.12
C GLY A 19 -9.42 3.59 -10.60
N MET A 20 -9.44 2.52 -9.80
CA MET A 20 -9.60 2.62 -8.36
C MET A 20 -8.37 3.25 -7.70
N SER A 21 -8.62 4.02 -6.64
CA SER A 21 -7.59 4.59 -5.79
C SER A 21 -7.98 4.43 -4.33
N GLN A 22 -6.99 4.41 -3.45
CA GLN A 22 -7.19 4.30 -2.02
C GLN A 22 -6.08 5.03 -1.26
N SER A 23 -6.45 5.93 -0.35
CA SER A 23 -5.49 6.63 0.51
C SER A 23 -5.17 5.85 1.79
N ALA A 24 -4.05 6.16 2.43
CA ALA A 24 -3.72 5.66 3.77
C ALA A 24 -4.83 5.95 4.79
N GLY A 25 -5.44 7.14 4.72
CA GLY A 25 -6.54 7.54 5.60
C GLY A 25 -7.78 6.66 5.42
N ASP A 26 -8.13 6.31 4.18
CA ASP A 26 -9.27 5.43 3.90
C ASP A 26 -9.05 4.02 4.45
N ILE A 27 -7.83 3.49 4.30
CA ILE A 27 -7.43 2.19 4.85
C ILE A 27 -7.56 2.22 6.37
N ILE A 28 -6.96 3.22 7.03
CA ILE A 28 -6.95 3.33 8.49
C ILE A 28 -8.38 3.49 9.04
N ALA A 29 -9.22 4.31 8.41
CA ALA A 29 -10.61 4.47 8.82
C ALA A 29 -11.41 3.15 8.74
N ARG A 30 -11.19 2.34 7.69
CA ARG A 30 -11.80 1.02 7.56
C ARG A 30 -11.25 0.02 8.58
N MET A 31 -9.94 0.07 8.85
CA MET A 31 -9.30 -0.75 9.88
C MET A 31 -9.91 -0.46 11.26
N ASP A 32 -10.07 0.82 11.61
CA ASP A 32 -10.66 1.25 12.88
C ASP A 32 -12.10 0.73 13.03
N ALA A 33 -12.90 0.81 11.96
CA ALA A 33 -14.26 0.27 11.94
C ALA A 33 -14.32 -1.26 12.07
N ALA A 34 -13.30 -1.96 11.60
CA ALA A 34 -13.22 -3.42 11.59
C ALA A 34 -12.46 -4.02 12.80
N GLY A 35 -11.85 -3.20 13.66
CA GLY A 35 -10.99 -3.68 14.76
C GLY A 35 -9.65 -4.25 14.29
N ILE A 36 -9.14 -3.80 13.13
CA ILE A 36 -7.85 -4.20 12.57
C ILE A 36 -6.77 -3.24 13.07
N HIS A 37 -5.64 -3.79 13.52
CA HIS A 37 -4.60 -3.01 14.19
C HIS A 37 -3.58 -2.48 13.19
N LYS A 38 -3.14 -3.34 12.25
CA LYS A 38 -2.18 -2.99 11.19
C LYS A 38 -2.62 -3.54 9.83
N ALA A 39 -2.14 -2.95 8.75
CA ALA A 39 -2.33 -3.46 7.39
C ALA A 39 -1.00 -3.50 6.63
N VAL A 40 -0.79 -4.58 5.88
CA VAL A 40 0.23 -4.64 4.83
C VAL A 40 -0.30 -3.88 3.62
N VAL A 41 0.48 -2.90 3.15
CA VAL A 41 0.13 -2.04 2.01
C VAL A 41 1.17 -2.16 0.91
N PHE A 42 0.69 -2.22 -0.32
CA PHE A 42 1.51 -2.23 -1.52
C PHE A 42 0.83 -1.44 -2.63
N PRO A 43 1.56 -1.05 -3.69
CA PRO A 43 1.00 -0.19 -4.72
C PRO A 43 -0.13 -0.89 -5.51
N PHE A 44 -1.02 -0.10 -6.10
CA PHE A 44 -1.86 -0.59 -7.20
C PHE A 44 -1.01 -0.89 -8.44
N ASN A 45 -1.64 -1.39 -9.50
CA ASN A 45 -1.03 -1.38 -10.81
C ASN A 45 -1.11 0.03 -11.41
N ASP A 46 -0.42 0.98 -10.76
CA ASP A 46 -0.53 2.42 -11.03
C ASP A 46 -0.17 2.77 -12.48
N GLU A 47 -0.89 3.74 -13.06
CA GLU A 47 -0.54 4.37 -14.35
C GLU A 47 0.92 4.84 -14.40
N ASP A 48 1.34 5.61 -13.38
CA ASP A 48 2.68 6.17 -13.26
C ASP A 48 3.58 5.44 -12.23
N GLN A 49 3.82 4.16 -12.48
CA GLN A 49 4.61 3.31 -11.57
C GLN A 49 6.12 3.64 -11.50
N GLY A 50 6.64 4.47 -12.41
CA GLY A 50 8.09 4.71 -12.53
C GLY A 50 8.86 3.53 -13.16
N ILE A 51 10.20 3.62 -13.14
CA ILE A 51 11.08 2.54 -13.60
C ILE A 51 11.12 1.48 -12.50
N SER A 52 10.85 0.23 -12.83
CA SER A 52 10.81 -0.88 -11.87
C SER A 52 10.00 -0.57 -10.60
N PHE A 53 8.81 0.03 -10.76
CA PHE A 53 7.94 0.40 -9.63
C PHE A 53 8.52 1.42 -8.65
N SER A 54 9.60 2.15 -9.00
CA SER A 54 10.27 3.08 -8.09
C SER A 54 9.34 4.13 -7.51
N ARG A 55 8.53 4.79 -8.33
CA ARG A 55 7.58 5.82 -7.86
C ARG A 55 6.50 5.23 -6.97
N SER A 56 5.95 4.09 -7.37
CA SER A 56 4.97 3.36 -6.57
C SER A 56 5.55 2.95 -5.21
N ASN A 57 6.78 2.45 -5.17
CA ASN A 57 7.46 2.07 -3.93
C ASN A 57 7.80 3.28 -3.04
N ASP A 58 8.23 4.40 -3.63
CA ASP A 58 8.50 5.66 -2.91
C ASP A 58 7.23 6.21 -2.24
N GLN A 59 6.08 6.07 -2.90
CA GLN A 59 4.79 6.44 -2.33
C GLN A 59 4.45 5.56 -1.12
N ILE A 60 4.59 4.24 -1.25
CA ILE A 60 4.36 3.30 -0.13
C ILE A 60 5.29 3.63 1.05
N TYR A 61 6.58 3.83 0.79
CA TYR A 61 7.53 4.22 1.81
C TYR A 61 7.09 5.50 2.53
N SER A 62 6.69 6.53 1.76
CA SER A 62 6.27 7.82 2.30
C SER A 62 5.01 7.74 3.16
N GLU A 63 4.05 6.89 2.80
CA GLU A 63 2.82 6.68 3.58
C GLU A 63 3.06 5.83 4.83
N VAL A 64 3.91 4.81 4.74
CA VAL A 64 4.32 4.00 5.90
C VAL A 64 5.11 4.84 6.90
N ALA A 65 6.03 5.70 6.42
CA ALA A 65 6.80 6.61 7.28
C ALA A 65 5.91 7.59 8.06
N ARG A 66 4.77 8.00 7.47
CA ARG A 66 3.76 8.84 8.13
C ARG A 66 2.87 8.06 9.11
N ASN A 67 2.76 6.74 8.95
CA ASN A 67 1.85 5.89 9.71
C ASN A 67 2.51 4.57 10.20
N PRO A 68 3.70 4.59 10.83
CA PRO A 68 4.49 3.38 11.08
C PRO A 68 3.82 2.41 12.08
N ASP A 69 2.96 2.94 12.95
CA ASP A 69 2.22 2.13 13.91
C ASP A 69 1.02 1.42 13.28
N ARG A 70 0.59 1.83 12.09
CA ARG A 70 -0.62 1.33 11.42
C ARG A 70 -0.33 0.59 10.13
N LEU A 71 0.69 0.97 9.37
CA LEU A 71 0.98 0.43 8.05
C LEU A 71 2.31 -0.32 8.01
N ILE A 72 2.35 -1.41 7.25
CA ILE A 72 3.53 -2.22 6.95
C ILE A 72 3.72 -2.19 5.43
N GLY A 73 4.84 -1.66 4.95
CA GLY A 73 5.09 -1.55 3.52
C GLY A 73 5.53 -2.87 2.89
N PHE A 74 5.00 -3.18 1.71
CA PHE A 74 5.45 -4.26 0.86
C PHE A 74 5.81 -3.69 -0.52
N GLY A 75 7.10 -3.76 -0.86
CA GLY A 75 7.63 -3.23 -2.11
C GLY A 75 7.42 -4.20 -3.28
N ARG A 76 7.23 -3.64 -4.48
CA ARG A 76 7.23 -4.40 -5.74
C ARG A 76 8.64 -4.41 -6.33
N LEU A 77 9.00 -5.52 -6.96
CA LEU A 77 10.26 -5.70 -7.71
C LEU A 77 9.93 -6.05 -9.15
N ASP A 78 10.75 -5.61 -10.11
CA ASP A 78 10.62 -6.00 -11.51
C ASP A 78 11.45 -7.26 -11.81
N PRO A 79 10.81 -8.44 -11.93
CA PRO A 79 11.55 -9.68 -12.21
C PRO A 79 12.22 -9.68 -13.60
N ASN A 80 11.80 -8.81 -14.52
CA ASN A 80 12.44 -8.70 -15.84
C ASN A 80 13.80 -7.98 -15.76
N GLN A 81 14.05 -7.22 -14.70
CA GLN A 81 15.30 -6.51 -14.45
C GLN A 81 16.25 -7.27 -13.51
N GLY A 82 15.79 -8.39 -12.93
CA GLY A 82 16.58 -9.18 -11.99
C GLY A 82 16.81 -8.51 -10.63
N GLU A 83 15.88 -7.65 -10.23
CA GLU A 83 15.86 -7.00 -8.91
C GLU A 83 15.48 -7.95 -7.76
#